data_AF-A0AAE0K0Q7-F1
#
_entry.id   AF-A0AAE0K0Q7-F1
#
_cell.length_a   1.000
_cell.length_b   1.000
_cell.length_c   1.000
_cell.angle_alpha   90.00
_cell.angle_beta   90.00
_cell.angle_gamma   90.00
#
_symmetry.space_group_name_H-M   'P 1'
#
loop_
_entity.id
_entity.type
_entity.pdbx_description
1 polymer ?
#
loop_
_entity_poly.entity_id
_entity_poly.type
_entity_poly.pdbx_seq_one_letter_code
_entity_poly.pdbx_strand_id
1 'polypeptide(L)'
;MYTKTIIIYRDGVSEGQYQHVINDEYAHFKNVCESVYTKVKKSPPKIAIIVTTTPAPAGTVVHRGVTNQFMWDFYLQARKAIKGTARPAHYAFVMDDF
;
A
#
# COMPACT_ATOMS: atom_id res chain seq x y z
N MET A 1 -8.52 8.03 -15.70
CA MET A 1 -8.32 8.63 -14.36
C MET A 1 -7.02 8.04 -13.81
N TYR A 2 -6.01 8.85 -13.47
CA TYR A 2 -4.71 8.34 -12.97
C TYR A 2 -4.69 8.49 -11.45
N THR A 3 -4.25 7.45 -10.75
CA THR A 3 -4.27 7.40 -9.28
C THR A 3 -3.12 8.21 -8.71
N LYS A 4 -3.35 8.89 -7.58
CA LYS A 4 -2.27 9.61 -6.88
C LYS A 4 -1.43 8.68 -5.99
N THR A 5 -2.01 7.55 -5.59
CA THR A 5 -1.41 6.57 -4.67
C THR A 5 -1.65 5.16 -5.19
N ILE A 6 -0.64 4.30 -5.06
CA ILE A 6 -0.69 2.86 -5.38
C ILE A 6 -0.21 2.11 -4.14
N ILE A 7 -0.98 1.11 -3.71
CA ILE A 7 -0.67 0.31 -2.54
C ILE A 7 -0.65 -1.15 -2.93
N ILE A 8 0.47 -1.79 -2.60
CA ILE A 8 0.75 -3.17 -2.96
C ILE A 8 0.82 -3.98 -1.67
N TYR A 9 -0.11 -4.91 -1.50
CA TYR A 9 -0.03 -5.90 -0.43
C TYR A 9 0.83 -7.06 -0.92
N ARG A 10 2.02 -7.19 -0.33
CA ARG A 10 2.99 -8.23 -0.68
C ARG A 10 2.95 -9.34 0.35
N ASP A 11 2.46 -10.49 -0.07
CA ASP A 11 2.33 -11.69 0.75
C ASP A 11 3.57 -12.59 0.66
N GLY A 12 3.82 -13.43 1.66
CA GLY A 12 4.84 -14.48 1.60
C GLY A 12 6.29 -14.00 1.58
N VAL A 13 6.58 -12.85 2.18
CA VAL A 13 7.93 -12.29 2.28
C VAL A 13 8.33 -12.22 3.75
N SER A 14 9.46 -12.84 4.09
CA SER A 14 10.08 -12.77 5.42
C SER A 14 10.99 -11.53 5.53
N GLU A 15 11.33 -11.11 6.75
CA GLU A 15 12.18 -9.92 6.99
C GLU A 15 13.50 -9.93 6.21
N GLY A 16 14.18 -11.09 6.14
CA GLY A 16 15.42 -11.24 5.37
C GLY A 16 15.27 -11.04 3.85
N GLN A 17 14.04 -11.00 3.33
CA GLN A 17 13.74 -10.79 1.91
C GLN A 17 13.30 -9.35 1.61
N TYR A 18 13.21 -8.47 2.61
CA TYR A 18 12.76 -7.08 2.38
C TYR A 18 13.67 -6.34 1.40
N GLN A 19 14.99 -6.55 1.48
CA GLN A 19 15.93 -5.94 0.55
C GLN A 19 15.72 -6.42 -0.90
N HIS A 20 15.39 -7.68 -1.10
CA HIS A 20 15.07 -8.22 -2.42
C HIS A 20 13.79 -7.57 -2.99
N VAL A 21 12.75 -7.43 -2.16
CA VAL A 21 11.51 -6.74 -2.57
C VAL A 21 11.76 -5.27 -2.93
N ILE A 22 12.62 -4.57 -2.18
CA ILE A 22 12.95 -3.16 -2.46
C ILE A 22 13.78 -3.03 -3.74
N ASN A 23 14.83 -3.82 -3.88
CA ASN A 23 15.79 -3.67 -4.96
C ASN A 23 15.25 -4.19 -6.30
N ASP A 24 14.44 -5.24 -6.28
CA ASP A 24 13.92 -5.86 -7.48
C ASP A 24 12.47 -5.45 -7.74
N GLU A 25 11.52 -5.82 -6.88
CA GLU A 25 10.10 -5.60 -7.15
C GLU A 25 9.74 -4.11 -7.18
N TYR A 26 10.08 -3.36 -6.12
CA TYR A 26 9.76 -1.94 -6.02
C TYR A 26 10.44 -1.12 -7.12
N ALA A 27 11.72 -1.39 -7.41
CA ALA A 27 12.45 -0.69 -8.46
C ALA A 27 11.78 -0.88 -9.84
N HIS A 28 11.40 -2.11 -10.19
CA HIS A 28 10.68 -2.39 -11.43
C HIS A 28 9.33 -1.66 -11.48
N PHE A 29 8.53 -1.74 -10.40
CA PHE A 29 7.25 -1.04 -10.34
C PHE A 29 7.41 0.47 -10.49
N LYS A 30 8.40 1.06 -9.82
CA LYS A 30 8.70 2.49 -9.90
C LYS A 30 9.05 2.90 -11.33
N ASN A 31 9.97 2.18 -11.98
CA ASN A 31 10.40 2.47 -13.36
C ASN A 31 9.24 2.41 -14.36
N VAL A 32 8.35 1.41 -14.21
CA VAL A 32 7.15 1.27 -15.05
C VAL A 32 6.18 2.42 -14.81
N CYS A 33 5.92 2.75 -13.54
CA CYS A 33 5.05 3.86 -13.19
C CYS A 33 5.59 5.19 -13.73
N GLU A 34 6.89 5.48 -13.56
CA GLU A 34 7.51 6.68 -14.10
C GLU A 34 7.38 6.77 -15.63
N SER A 35 7.62 5.66 -16.33
CA SER A 35 7.50 5.58 -17.78
C SER A 35 6.07 5.86 -18.27
N VAL A 36 5.07 5.29 -17.59
CA VAL A 36 3.65 5.49 -17.94
C VAL A 36 3.21 6.92 -17.63
N TYR A 37 3.57 7.46 -16.46
CA TYR A 37 3.14 8.78 -16.01
C TYR A 37 3.82 9.93 -16.78
N THR A 38 5.08 9.73 -17.20
CA THR A 38 5.79 10.68 -18.08
C THR A 38 5.10 10.81 -19.44
N LYS A 39 4.68 9.69 -20.05
CA LYS A 39 3.95 9.69 -21.33
C LYS A 39 2.65 10.49 -21.28
N VAL A 40 1.98 10.48 -20.14
CA VAL A 40 0.74 11.23 -19.93
C VAL A 40 0.95 12.59 -19.27
N LYS A 41 2.21 13.06 -19.15
CA LYS A 41 2.60 14.34 -18.54
C LYS A 41 1.97 14.56 -17.15
N LYS A 42 1.94 13.50 -16.33
CA LYS A 42 1.47 13.56 -14.93
C LYS A 42 2.60 13.20 -13.97
N SER A 43 2.49 13.70 -12.74
CA SER A 43 3.39 13.31 -11.65
C SER A 43 3.22 11.83 -11.31
N PRO A 44 4.32 11.07 -11.09
CA PRO A 44 4.23 9.67 -10.71
C PRO A 44 3.49 9.48 -9.37
N PRO A 45 2.82 8.34 -9.17
CA PRO A 45 2.05 8.08 -7.96
C PRO A 45 2.99 7.76 -6.78
N LYS A 46 2.52 8.03 -5.56
CA LYS A 46 3.18 7.51 -4.35
C LYS A 46 2.92 6.01 -4.26
N ILE A 47 3.98 5.21 -4.14
CA ILE A 47 3.89 3.75 -4.03
C ILE A 47 4.22 3.34 -2.59
N ALA A 48 3.34 2.55 -1.98
CA ALA A 48 3.60 1.89 -0.69
C ALA A 48 3.47 0.37 -0.85
N ILE A 49 4.49 -0.36 -0.41
CA ILE A 49 4.44 -1.83 -0.33
C ILE A 49 4.27 -2.23 1.12
N ILE A 50 3.18 -2.93 1.41
CA ILE A 50 2.90 -3.47 2.73
C ILE A 50 3.23 -4.95 2.68
N VAL A 51 4.33 -5.33 3.34
CA VAL A 51 4.64 -6.75 3.52
C VAL A 51 3.73 -7.29 4.61
N THR A 52 2.88 -8.23 4.22
CA THR A 52 2.02 -8.95 5.14
C THR A 52 2.72 -10.25 5.52
N THR A 53 3.57 -10.19 6.54
CA THR A 53 3.95 -11.40 7.27
C THR A 53 2.69 -11.96 7.91
N THR A 54 2.40 -13.22 7.62
CA THR A 54 1.24 -14.02 8.04
C THR A 54 0.62 -13.68 9.40
N PRO A 55 -0.68 -13.95 9.55
CA PRO A 55 -1.72 -12.97 9.32
C PRO A 55 -1.70 -11.86 10.40
N ALA A 56 -1.73 -10.60 9.97
CA ALA A 56 -1.99 -9.48 10.86
C ALA A 56 -3.29 -9.73 11.65
N PRO A 57 -3.31 -9.53 12.99
CA PRO A 57 -4.50 -9.74 13.80
C PRO A 57 -5.71 -8.95 13.28
N ALA A 58 -6.89 -9.53 13.42
CA ALA A 58 -8.13 -8.79 13.23
C ALA A 58 -8.15 -7.62 14.20
N GLY A 59 -8.49 -6.42 13.72
CA GLY A 59 -8.44 -5.18 14.48
C GLY A 59 -7.16 -4.36 14.26
N THR A 60 -6.18 -4.84 13.48
CA THR A 60 -4.98 -4.05 13.15
C THR A 60 -5.37 -2.80 12.35
N VAL A 61 -5.02 -1.62 12.88
CA VAL A 61 -5.19 -0.31 12.21
C VAL A 61 -3.82 0.27 11.86
N VAL A 62 -3.65 0.72 10.63
CA VAL A 62 -2.45 1.43 10.16
C VAL A 62 -2.84 2.84 9.73
N HIS A 63 -2.31 3.85 10.42
CA HIS A 63 -2.65 5.26 10.19
C HIS A 63 -1.45 6.15 9.82
N ARG A 64 -0.22 5.60 9.74
CA ARG A 64 1.03 6.33 9.41
C ARG A 64 1.85 5.60 8.37
N GLY A 65 2.67 6.34 7.63
CA GLY A 65 3.67 5.84 6.67
C GLY A 65 3.12 5.41 5.31
N VAL A 66 1.92 4.82 5.29
CA VAL A 66 1.24 4.34 4.07
C VAL A 66 -0.02 5.14 3.72
N THR A 67 -0.40 6.06 4.60
CA THR A 67 -1.53 6.98 4.48
C THR A 67 -1.15 8.22 3.69
N ASN A 68 -2.14 8.90 3.09
CA ASN A 68 -1.87 10.12 2.34
C ASN A 68 -1.54 11.26 3.30
N GLN A 69 -0.43 11.95 3.07
CA GLN A 69 0.03 13.08 3.89
C GLN A 69 -0.96 14.26 3.97
N PHE A 70 -1.90 14.38 3.04
CA PHE A 70 -2.85 15.50 2.95
C PHE A 70 -4.31 15.10 3.11
N MET A 71 -4.59 13.81 3.35
CA MET A 71 -5.95 13.29 3.49
C MET A 71 -6.00 12.44 4.74
N TRP A 72 -7.09 12.56 5.49
CA TRP A 72 -7.26 11.71 6.65
C TRP A 72 -7.72 10.34 6.17
N ASP A 73 -6.84 9.34 6.30
CA ASP A 73 -7.13 7.97 5.92
C ASP A 73 -6.43 6.95 6.83
N PHE A 74 -6.92 5.71 6.83
CA PHE A 74 -6.32 4.59 7.54
C PHE A 74 -6.65 3.26 6.87
N TYR A 75 -5.88 2.23 7.21
CA TYR A 75 -6.14 0.85 6.80
C TYR A 75 -6.58 0.02 8.00
N LEU A 76 -7.62 -0.79 7.84
CA LEU A 76 -8.11 -1.70 8.88
C LEU A 76 -8.19 -3.13 8.35
N GLN A 77 -7.56 -4.04 9.08
CA GLN A 77 -7.80 -5.48 8.92
C GLN A 77 -8.99 -5.89 9.81
N ALA A 78 -10.21 -5.88 9.28
CA ALA A 78 -11.40 -6.16 10.08
C ALA A 78 -11.55 -7.64 10.47
N ARG A 79 -10.99 -8.57 9.69
CA ARG A 79 -11.18 -10.02 9.89
C ARG A 79 -9.89 -10.81 9.76
N LYS A 80 -9.83 -11.91 10.50
CA LYS A 80 -8.77 -12.91 10.35
C LYS A 80 -8.92 -13.57 8.98
N ALA A 81 -7.80 -13.77 8.29
CA ALA A 81 -7.79 -14.54 7.05
C ALA A 81 -8.16 -16.00 7.36
N ILE A 82 -9.22 -16.51 6.73
CA ILE A 82 -9.62 -17.92 6.85
C ILE A 82 -8.64 -18.81 6.06
N LYS A 83 -8.10 -18.30 4.94
CA LYS A 83 -7.05 -18.95 4.15
C LYS A 83 -6.24 -17.87 3.42
N GLY A 84 -4.91 -18.00 3.41
CA GLY A 84 -3.99 -17.02 2.82
C GLY A 84 -3.91 -15.72 3.62
N THR A 85 -3.55 -14.61 2.96
CA THR A 85 -3.45 -13.29 3.59
C THR A 85 -4.71 -12.47 3.36
N ALA A 86 -5.30 -11.95 4.43
CA ALA A 86 -6.44 -11.05 4.35
C ALA A 86 -5.97 -9.66 3.91
N ARG A 87 -6.69 -9.06 2.95
CA ARG A 87 -6.42 -7.72 2.47
C ARG A 87 -7.12 -6.69 3.37
N PRO A 88 -6.39 -5.79 4.04
CA PRO A 88 -6.97 -4.68 4.78
C PRO A 88 -7.82 -3.79 3.88
N ALA A 89 -8.90 -3.23 4.43
CA ALA A 89 -9.72 -2.23 3.75
C ALA A 89 -9.13 -0.82 3.98
N HIS A 90 -9.16 0.01 2.94
CA HIS A 90 -8.76 1.42 3.00
C HIS A 90 -9.98 2.27 3.32
N TYR A 91 -9.88 3.10 4.34
CA TYR A 91 -10.90 4.07 4.73
C TYR A 91 -10.33 5.46 4.58
N ALA A 92 -10.97 6.29 3.75
CA ALA A 92 -10.66 7.71 3.61
C ALA A 92 -11.82 8.52 4.15
N PHE A 93 -11.53 9.50 5.00
CA PHE A 93 -12.51 10.46 5.46
C PHE A 93 -12.72 11.50 4.35
N VAL A 94 -13.96 11.62 3.90
CA VAL A 94 -14.35 12.57 2.84
C VAL A 94 -14.79 13.89 3.43
N MET A 95 -15.37 13.85 4.63
CA MET A 95 -15.86 15.00 5.37
C MET A 95 -15.76 14.68 6.85
N ASP A 96 -15.39 15.68 7.64
CA ASP A 96 -15.37 15.60 9.09
C ASP A 96 -15.93 16.92 9.66
N ASP A 97 -16.89 16.81 10.56
CA ASP A 97 -17.54 17.94 11.25
C ASP A 97 -17.03 18.09 12.70
N PHE A 98 -16.07 17.26 13.12
CA PHE A 98 -15.44 17.29 14.45
C PHE A 98 -14.25 18.25 14.56
#